data_AF-F2KP72-F1
#
_entry.id   AF-F2KP72-F1
#
_cell.length_a   1.000
_cell.length_b   1.000
_cell.length_c   1.000
_cell.angle_alpha   90.00
_cell.angle_beta   90.00
_cell.angle_gamma   90.00
#
_symmetry.space_group_name_H-M   'P 1'
#
loop_
_entity.id
_entity.type
_entity.pdbx_description
1 polymer ?
#
loop_
_entity_poly.entity_id
_entity_poly.type
_entity_poly.pdbx_seq_one_letter_code
_entity_poly.pdbx_strand_id
1 'polypeptide(L)'
;MASESASHIVLFIAALVVSSAVAAVMVSTVGELSGVLSQKNRILVESIKDDITIINDPKNVTTNPLIIYVKNTGLSTIPLDKKIVDVLVDGVYQTDYTMTSLSGNPQWEPGDVVEFRINVTLSPGSHVVRIYVRGTAWDELWFRV
;
A
#
# COMPACT_ATOMS: atom_id res chain seq x y z
N MET A 1 5.38 -16.40 68.82
CA MET A 1 4.24 -15.81 68.08
C MET A 1 4.60 -14.52 67.33
N ALA A 2 5.52 -13.66 67.81
CA ALA A 2 5.91 -12.43 67.08
C ALA A 2 6.88 -12.65 65.88
N SER A 3 7.68 -13.73 65.90
CA SER A 3 8.68 -14.02 64.85
C SER A 3 8.08 -14.51 63.52
N GLU A 4 6.93 -15.19 63.57
CA GLU A 4 6.23 -15.62 62.34
C GLU A 4 5.61 -14.44 61.60
N SER A 5 5.02 -13.49 62.32
CA SER A 5 4.45 -12.27 61.72
C SER A 5 5.51 -11.42 61.02
N ALA A 6 6.72 -11.32 61.57
CA ALA A 6 7.82 -10.61 60.93
C ALA A 6 8.24 -11.28 59.61
N SER A 7 8.31 -12.61 59.57
CA SER A 7 8.66 -13.36 58.36
C SER A 7 7.58 -13.23 57.27
N HIS A 8 6.30 -13.26 57.65
CA HIS A 8 5.19 -13.06 56.72
C HIS A 8 5.19 -11.66 56.09
N ILE A 9 5.53 -10.61 56.85
CA ILE A 9 5.64 -9.25 56.31
C ILE A 9 6.76 -9.14 55.29
N VAL A 10 7.93 -9.73 55.57
CA VAL A 10 9.06 -9.74 54.63
C VAL A 10 8.69 -10.45 53.32
N LEU A 11 8.05 -11.61 53.40
CA LEU A 11 7.59 -12.36 52.22
C LEU A 11 6.51 -11.61 51.44
N PHE A 12 5.59 -10.93 52.14
CA PHE A 12 4.56 -10.11 51.50
C PHE A 12 5.15 -8.95 50.72
N ILE A 13 6.12 -8.24 51.30
CA ILE A 13 6.81 -7.13 50.62
C ILE A 13 7.61 -7.65 49.42
N ALA A 14 8.32 -8.77 49.57
CA ALA A 14 9.05 -9.39 48.46
C ALA A 14 8.13 -9.76 47.29
N ALA A 15 6.98 -10.39 47.58
CA ALA A 15 5.98 -10.73 46.57
C ALA A 15 5.40 -9.49 45.88
N LEU A 16 5.16 -8.41 46.63
CA LEU A 16 4.65 -7.15 46.09
C LEU A 16 5.67 -6.51 45.13
N VAL A 17 6.95 -6.47 45.49
CA VAL A 17 8.02 -5.94 44.62
C VAL A 17 8.12 -6.73 43.31
N VAL A 18 8.14 -8.06 43.40
CA VAL A 18 8.19 -8.93 42.20
C VAL A 18 6.95 -8.72 41.34
N SER A 19 5.77 -8.65 41.95
CA SER A 19 4.51 -8.42 41.23
C SER A 19 4.49 -7.07 40.51
N SER A 20 4.99 -6.00 41.16
CA SER A 20 5.12 -4.68 40.54
C SER A 20 6.07 -4.69 39.34
N ALA A 21 7.19 -5.40 39.42
CA ALA A 21 8.11 -5.54 38.30
C ALA A 21 7.46 -6.27 37.11
N VAL A 22 6.74 -7.36 37.36
CA VAL A 22 5.99 -8.09 36.32
C VAL A 22 4.91 -7.21 35.69
N ALA A 23 4.15 -6.48 36.51
CA ALA A 23 3.12 -5.56 36.03
C ALA A 23 3.71 -4.45 35.15
N ALA A 24 4.86 -3.88 35.54
CA ALA A 24 5.54 -2.86 34.76
C ALA A 24 5.96 -3.37 33.36
N VAL A 25 6.55 -4.58 33.30
CA VAL A 25 6.92 -5.20 32.02
C VAL A 25 5.67 -5.48 31.18
N MET A 26 4.61 -6.01 31.77
CA MET A 26 3.37 -6.30 31.07
C MET A 26 2.74 -5.03 30.46
N VAL A 27 2.72 -3.92 31.20
CA VAL A 27 2.24 -2.62 30.71
C VAL A 27 3.08 -2.14 29.52
N SER A 28 4.40 -2.27 29.59
CA SER A 28 5.30 -1.91 28.46
C SER A 28 4.97 -2.74 27.22
N THR A 29 4.89 -4.06 27.36
CA THR A 29 4.63 -4.98 26.25
C THR A 29 3.27 -4.72 25.61
N VAL A 30 2.22 -4.47 26.41
CA VAL A 30 0.89 -4.14 25.88
C VAL A 30 0.91 -2.79 25.16
N GLY A 31 1.64 -1.80 25.67
CA GLY A 31 1.84 -0.51 25.01
C GLY A 31 2.53 -0.65 23.65
N GLU A 32 3.62 -1.41 23.59
CA GLU A 32 4.34 -1.71 22.36
C GLU A 32 3.47 -2.44 21.34
N LEU A 33 2.77 -3.50 21.79
CA LEU A 33 1.86 -4.26 20.93
C LEU A 33 0.73 -3.39 20.37
N SER A 34 0.18 -2.50 21.19
CA SER A 34 -0.87 -1.55 20.78
C SER A 34 -0.34 -0.56 19.74
N GLY A 35 0.89 -0.08 19.92
CA GLY A 35 1.58 0.76 18.93
C GLY A 35 1.78 0.06 17.60
N VAL A 36 2.29 -1.17 17.62
CA VAL A 36 2.49 -1.99 16.40
C VAL A 36 1.15 -2.25 15.70
N LEU A 37 0.10 -2.59 16.45
CA LEU A 37 -1.22 -2.85 15.88
C LEU A 37 -1.83 -1.59 15.24
N SER A 38 -1.70 -0.44 15.89
CA SER A 38 -2.14 0.84 15.35
C SER A 38 -1.44 1.19 14.03
N GLN A 39 -0.12 0.96 13.95
CA GLN A 39 0.65 1.17 12.72
C GLN A 39 0.21 0.21 11.62
N LYS A 40 0.04 -1.08 11.92
CA LYS A 40 -0.47 -2.07 10.96
C LYS A 40 -1.85 -1.71 10.44
N ASN A 41 -2.76 -1.28 11.31
CA ASN A 41 -4.09 -0.84 10.92
C ASN A 41 -4.03 0.37 9.98
N ARG A 42 -3.14 1.33 10.23
CA ARG A 42 -2.95 2.48 9.34
C ARG A 42 -2.49 2.06 7.95
N ILE A 43 -1.48 1.20 7.87
CA ILE A 43 -0.96 0.67 6.60
C ILE A 43 -2.05 -0.11 5.84
N LEU A 44 -2.82 -0.95 6.54
CA LEU A 44 -3.92 -1.70 5.93
C LEU A 44 -5.00 -0.76 5.37
N VAL A 45 -5.39 0.26 6.13
CA VAL A 45 -6.35 1.28 5.68
C VAL A 45 -5.79 2.06 4.48
N GLU A 46 -4.51 2.37 4.45
CA GLU A 46 -3.85 3.00 3.29
C GLU A 46 -3.86 2.08 2.06
N SER A 47 -3.62 0.78 2.22
CA SER A 47 -3.68 -0.18 1.09
C SER A 47 -5.09 -0.39 0.52
N ILE A 48 -6.15 -0.16 1.32
CA ILE A 48 -7.54 -0.19 0.81
C ILE A 48 -7.90 1.14 0.14
N LYS A 49 -7.26 2.22 0.56
CA LYS A 49 -7.54 3.57 0.04
C LYS A 49 -7.01 3.74 -1.38
N ASP A 50 -5.78 3.33 -1.65
CA ASP A 50 -5.20 3.41 -2.98
C ASP A 50 -5.27 2.04 -3.64
N ASP A 51 -6.14 1.90 -4.64
CA ASP A 51 -6.24 0.69 -5.47
C ASP A 51 -6.56 1.07 -6.92
N ILE A 52 -5.99 0.35 -7.86
CA ILE A 52 -6.11 0.64 -9.29
C ILE A 52 -6.31 -0.65 -10.09
N THR A 53 -7.02 -0.56 -11.22
CA THR A 53 -7.22 -1.70 -12.11
C THR A 53 -7.09 -1.26 -13.57
N ILE A 54 -6.31 -2.00 -14.34
CA ILE A 54 -6.18 -1.86 -15.78
C ILE A 54 -7.41 -2.50 -16.44
N ILE A 55 -8.14 -1.72 -17.24
CA ILE A 55 -9.42 -2.15 -17.83
C ILE A 55 -9.33 -2.45 -19.33
N ASN A 56 -8.13 -2.45 -19.91
CA ASN A 56 -7.93 -2.80 -21.31
C ASN A 56 -8.26 -4.27 -21.58
N ASP A 57 -8.69 -4.56 -22.81
CA ASP A 57 -8.74 -5.92 -23.33
C ASP A 57 -7.32 -6.37 -23.75
N PRO A 58 -6.77 -7.45 -23.16
CA PRO A 58 -5.46 -8.02 -23.54
C PRO A 58 -5.29 -8.29 -25.04
N LYS A 59 -6.39 -8.55 -25.77
CA LYS A 59 -6.37 -8.88 -27.20
C LYS A 59 -6.48 -7.64 -28.11
N ASN A 60 -6.86 -6.49 -27.55
CA ASN A 60 -7.13 -5.28 -28.31
C ASN A 60 -6.50 -4.06 -27.64
N VAL A 61 -5.17 -4.11 -27.46
CA VAL A 61 -4.38 -3.01 -26.94
C VAL A 61 -3.84 -2.19 -28.11
N THR A 62 -3.99 -0.86 -28.07
CA THR A 62 -3.32 0.04 -29.02
C THR A 62 -1.85 0.14 -28.66
N THR A 63 -0.94 -0.13 -29.59
CA THR A 63 0.50 -0.32 -29.31
C THR A 63 1.42 0.76 -29.90
N ASN A 64 0.88 1.71 -30.67
CA ASN A 64 1.66 2.78 -31.29
C ASN A 64 0.88 4.12 -31.38
N PRO A 65 0.91 4.97 -30.33
CA PRO A 65 1.53 4.75 -29.01
C PRO A 65 0.77 3.72 -28.16
N LEU A 66 1.42 3.19 -27.11
CA LEU A 66 0.79 2.24 -26.19
C LEU A 66 -0.27 2.96 -25.35
N ILE A 67 -1.54 2.56 -25.45
CA ILE A 67 -2.66 3.17 -24.72
C ILE A 67 -3.20 2.21 -23.67
N ILE A 68 -3.09 2.59 -22.40
CA ILE A 68 -3.59 1.84 -21.25
C ILE A 68 -4.62 2.69 -20.49
N TYR A 69 -5.75 2.10 -20.16
CA TYR A 69 -6.83 2.67 -19.37
C TYR A 69 -6.77 2.07 -17.97
N VAL A 70 -6.61 2.94 -16.98
CA VAL A 70 -6.54 2.53 -15.58
C VAL A 70 -7.66 3.19 -14.82
N LYS A 71 -8.47 2.39 -14.15
CA LYS A 71 -9.54 2.82 -13.27
C LYS A 71 -9.03 2.90 -11.83
N ASN A 72 -9.39 3.96 -11.11
CA ASN A 72 -9.19 4.02 -9.67
C ASN A 72 -10.31 3.19 -9.01
N THR A 73 -9.95 2.05 -8.43
CA THR A 73 -10.86 1.16 -7.70
C THR A 73 -10.79 1.37 -6.18
N GLY A 74 -9.88 2.21 -5.72
CA GLY A 74 -9.72 2.61 -4.34
C GLY A 74 -10.73 3.65 -3.86
N LEU A 75 -10.46 4.20 -2.68
CA LEU A 75 -11.28 5.19 -1.99
C LEU A 75 -10.63 6.59 -1.91
N SER A 76 -9.35 6.73 -2.26
CA SER A 76 -8.66 8.03 -2.30
C SER A 76 -8.52 8.58 -3.72
N THR A 77 -8.57 9.89 -3.80
CA THR A 77 -8.19 10.63 -5.00
C THR A 77 -6.67 10.60 -5.19
N ILE A 78 -6.24 10.25 -6.40
CA ILE A 78 -4.83 10.18 -6.79
C ILE A 78 -4.51 11.42 -7.67
N PRO A 79 -3.51 12.25 -7.31
CA PRO A 79 -3.04 13.31 -8.21
C PRO A 79 -2.46 12.74 -9.51
N LEU A 80 -2.70 13.41 -10.64
CA LEU A 80 -2.08 13.08 -11.93
C LEU A 80 -0.63 13.58 -11.99
N ASP A 81 0.24 13.07 -11.11
CA ASP A 81 1.65 13.44 -11.01
C ASP A 81 2.54 12.23 -11.29
N LYS A 82 3.48 12.37 -12.23
CA LYS A 82 4.47 11.34 -12.58
C LYS A 82 5.40 10.99 -11.41
N LYS A 83 5.50 11.81 -10.37
CA LYS A 83 6.31 11.51 -9.17
C LYS A 83 5.72 10.43 -8.30
N ILE A 84 4.42 10.17 -8.42
CA ILE A 84 3.72 9.16 -7.62
C ILE A 84 3.19 8.02 -8.48
N VAL A 85 3.39 8.07 -9.80
CA VAL A 85 2.96 7.04 -10.73
C VAL A 85 4.16 6.51 -11.50
N ASP A 86 4.41 5.23 -11.36
CA ASP A 86 5.51 4.55 -12.03
C ASP A 86 4.95 3.59 -13.07
N VAL A 87 5.47 3.68 -14.30
CA VAL A 87 5.03 2.85 -15.42
C VAL A 87 6.21 2.00 -15.87
N LEU A 88 6.02 0.69 -15.93
CA LEU A 88 7.01 -0.26 -16.41
C LEU A 88 6.42 -1.03 -17.60
N VAL A 89 7.21 -1.19 -18.65
CA VAL A 89 6.89 -2.01 -19.81
C VAL A 89 8.01 -3.03 -19.96
N ASP A 90 7.67 -4.32 -19.91
CA ASP A 90 8.62 -5.46 -19.89
C ASP A 90 9.72 -5.32 -18.82
N GLY A 91 9.36 -4.73 -17.68
CA GLY A 91 10.29 -4.47 -16.58
C GLY A 91 11.18 -3.23 -16.76
N VAL A 92 11.03 -2.48 -17.86
CA VAL A 92 11.77 -1.24 -18.11
C VAL A 92 10.92 -0.04 -17.71
N TYR A 93 11.48 0.81 -16.84
CA TYR A 93 10.84 2.04 -16.39
C TYR A 93 10.65 3.04 -17.55
N GLN A 94 9.44 3.59 -17.67
CA GLN A 94 9.08 4.53 -18.73
C GLN A 94 8.90 5.94 -18.16
N THR A 95 9.56 6.92 -18.78
CA THR A 95 9.42 8.35 -18.43
C THR A 95 8.59 9.13 -19.44
N ASP A 96 8.58 8.64 -20.69
CA ASP A 96 7.87 9.26 -21.81
C ASP A 96 6.44 8.72 -21.93
N TYR A 97 5.59 9.20 -21.04
CA TYR A 97 4.16 8.94 -21.08
C TYR A 97 3.34 10.18 -20.69
N THR A 98 2.06 10.21 -21.03
CA THR A 98 1.11 11.23 -20.56
C THR A 98 -0.08 10.58 -19.88
N MET A 99 -0.62 11.25 -18.87
CA MET A 99 -1.83 10.84 -18.16
C MET A 99 -2.94 11.85 -18.43
N THR A 100 -4.08 11.36 -18.90
CA THR A 100 -5.26 12.20 -19.18
C THR A 100 -6.47 11.57 -18.53
N SER A 101 -7.18 12.31 -17.67
CA SER A 101 -8.44 11.82 -17.12
C SER A 101 -9.54 11.82 -18.19
N LEU A 102 -10.27 10.70 -18.30
CA LEU A 102 -11.42 10.58 -19.18
C LEU A 102 -12.67 11.28 -18.63
N SER A 103 -12.75 11.51 -17.31
CA SER A 103 -13.83 12.27 -16.68
C SER A 103 -13.67 13.78 -16.89
N GLY A 104 -12.49 14.24 -17.33
CA GLY A 104 -12.15 15.66 -17.43
C GLY A 104 -11.70 16.29 -16.11
N ASN A 105 -11.71 15.53 -15.01
CA ASN A 105 -11.22 15.99 -13.72
C ASN A 105 -9.69 16.13 -13.71
N PRO A 106 -9.14 17.15 -13.03
CA PRO A 106 -7.68 17.31 -12.90
C PRO A 106 -7.05 16.30 -11.93
N GLN A 107 -7.88 15.49 -11.25
CA GLN A 107 -7.46 14.46 -10.32
C GLN A 107 -8.11 13.13 -10.69
N TRP A 108 -7.47 12.04 -10.32
CA TRP A 108 -7.96 10.67 -10.55
C TRP A 108 -8.80 10.24 -9.34
N GLU A 109 -10.07 10.61 -9.35
CA GLU A 109 -11.02 10.32 -8.27
C GLU A 109 -11.41 8.83 -8.24
N PRO A 110 -11.91 8.32 -7.10
CA PRO A 110 -12.48 6.97 -7.03
C PRO A 110 -13.53 6.73 -8.13
N GLY A 111 -13.32 5.69 -8.93
CA GLY A 111 -14.17 5.34 -10.07
C GLY A 111 -13.78 5.98 -11.40
N ASP A 112 -12.94 7.01 -11.41
CA ASP A 112 -12.46 7.65 -12.63
C ASP A 112 -11.45 6.76 -13.37
N VAL A 113 -11.40 6.96 -14.68
CA VAL A 113 -10.47 6.27 -15.59
C VAL A 113 -9.50 7.28 -16.16
N VAL A 114 -8.22 6.94 -16.10
CA VAL A 114 -7.12 7.71 -16.69
C VAL A 114 -6.56 6.95 -17.89
N GLU A 115 -6.42 7.65 -19.00
CA GLU A 115 -5.68 7.21 -20.18
C GLU A 115 -4.19 7.48 -19.97
N PHE A 116 -3.41 6.41 -20.00
CA PHE A 116 -1.96 6.42 -20.09
C PHE A 116 -1.56 6.23 -21.55
N ARG A 117 -0.91 7.24 -22.11
CA ARG A 117 -0.31 7.17 -23.44
C ARG A 117 1.20 7.08 -23.28
N ILE A 118 1.75 5.92 -23.57
CA ILE A 118 3.16 5.59 -23.36
C ILE A 118 3.85 5.52 -24.73
N ASN A 119 4.88 6.34 -24.91
CA ASN A 119 5.67 6.38 -26.15
C ASN A 119 6.78 5.32 -26.06
N VAL A 120 6.42 4.07 -26.37
CA VAL A 120 7.34 2.93 -26.37
C VAL A 120 7.23 2.18 -27.69
N THR A 121 8.36 1.68 -28.20
CA THR A 121 8.40 0.79 -29.37
C THR A 121 8.38 -0.66 -28.89
N LEU A 122 7.36 -1.41 -29.29
CA LEU A 122 7.18 -2.82 -28.94
C LEU A 122 7.54 -3.70 -30.14
N SER A 123 8.27 -4.78 -29.90
CA SER A 123 8.47 -5.85 -30.88
C SER A 123 7.20 -6.69 -31.04
N PRO A 124 7.03 -7.48 -32.11
CA PRO A 124 6.00 -8.50 -32.14
C PRO A 124 6.24 -9.54 -31.04
N GLY A 125 5.20 -9.93 -30.30
CA GLY A 125 5.37 -10.86 -29.17
C GLY A 125 4.47 -10.57 -27.98
N SER A 126 4.79 -11.22 -26.86
CA SER A 126 4.07 -11.05 -25.60
C SER A 126 4.78 -10.00 -24.74
N HIS A 127 4.00 -9.07 -24.22
CA HIS A 127 4.47 -7.93 -23.44
C HIS A 127 3.69 -7.83 -22.13
N VAL A 128 4.30 -7.19 -21.14
CA VAL A 128 3.64 -6.88 -19.87
C VAL A 128 3.81 -5.40 -19.55
N VAL A 129 2.71 -4.75 -19.18
CA VAL A 129 2.73 -3.41 -18.60
C VAL A 129 2.36 -3.50 -17.13
N ARG A 130 3.10 -2.80 -16.29
CA ARG A 130 2.81 -2.64 -14.86
C ARG A 130 2.73 -1.16 -14.53
N ILE A 131 1.70 -0.79 -13.79
CA ILE A 131 1.50 0.58 -13.33
C ILE A 131 1.43 0.54 -11.82
N TYR A 132 2.24 1.38 -11.17
CA TYR A 132 2.27 1.53 -9.72
C TYR A 132 1.83 2.94 -9.35
N VAL A 133 1.10 3.05 -8.25
CA VAL A 133 0.71 4.30 -7.61
C VAL A 133 1.25 4.31 -6.19
N ARG A 134 1.99 5.38 -5.84
CA ARG A 134 2.63 5.61 -4.54
C ARG A 134 3.48 4.42 -4.05
N GLY A 135 3.96 3.57 -4.98
CA GLY A 135 4.79 2.40 -4.71
C GLY A 135 4.09 1.22 -4.01
N THR A 136 2.79 1.31 -3.72
CA THR A 136 2.05 0.27 -2.97
C THR A 136 0.94 -0.37 -3.80
N ALA A 137 0.12 0.44 -4.46
CA ALA A 137 -0.97 -0.01 -5.31
C ALA A 137 -0.45 -0.25 -6.72
N TRP A 138 -0.76 -1.39 -7.32
CA TRP A 138 -0.30 -1.70 -8.66
C TRP A 138 -1.23 -2.69 -9.35
N ASP A 139 -1.21 -2.64 -10.68
CA ASP A 139 -1.84 -3.66 -11.51
C ASP A 139 -0.97 -3.95 -12.73
N GLU A 140 -1.17 -5.12 -13.32
CA GLU A 140 -0.44 -5.60 -14.48
C GLU A 140 -1.35 -6.12 -15.58
N LEU A 141 -0.96 -5.87 -16.83
CA LEU A 141 -1.64 -6.40 -17.99
C LEU A 141 -0.65 -7.10 -18.90
N TRP A 142 -0.92 -8.37 -19.16
CA TRP A 142 -0.26 -9.15 -20.20
C TRP A 142 -1.01 -8.97 -21.50
N PHE A 143 -0.32 -8.57 -22.56
CA PHE A 143 -0.91 -8.38 -23.87
C PHE A 143 0.04 -8.89 -24.96
N ARG A 144 -0.47 -8.98 -26.19
CA ARG A 144 0.30 -9.45 -27.34
C ARG A 144 0.23 -8.45 -28.48
N VAL A 145 1.39 -8.19 -29.09
CA VAL A 145 1.58 -7.35 -30.28
C VAL A 145 1.82 -8.22 -31.50
#